data_AF-B6UXY3-F1
#
_entry.id   AF-B6UXY3-F1
#
_cell.length_a   1.000
_cell.length_b   1.000
_cell.length_c   1.000
_cell.angle_alpha   90.00
_cell.angle_beta   90.00
_cell.angle_gamma   90.00
#
_symmetry.space_group_name_H-M   'P 1'
#
loop_
_entity.id
_entity.type
_entity.pdbx_description
1 polymer ?
#
loop_
_entity_poly.entity_id
_entity_poly.type
_entity_poly.pdbx_seq_one_letter_code
_entity_poly.pdbx_strand_id
1 'polypeptide(L)'
;MEKLTNVQAQQEEEEEEGPLSVTKLMGGSITAKDIKLLQQASLHTVESVANATKKQLMAIPGLGGGKVEQIITEANKLVPLGFLSARTFYQMRADVVQLSTGSKELDKLLGGGIETGSITEIFGEFRCGKTQLCHTLAVTCQLPISQKGGEGKCMYIDTENTFRPERLAAIAQRYKLNESEVLDNVAFTRAHNSDQQTKLIQMAAGMLFES
;
A
#
# COMPACT_ATOMS: atom_id res chain seq x y z
N MET A 1 23.49 -47.06 22.01
CA MET A 1 23.51 -45.62 22.30
C MET A 1 22.93 -44.90 21.11
N GLU A 2 21.60 -44.83 21.08
CA GLU A 2 20.85 -43.98 20.16
C GLU A 2 21.20 -42.53 20.49
N LYS A 3 21.75 -41.81 19.51
CA LYS A 3 21.85 -40.35 19.59
C LYS A 3 20.61 -39.80 18.91
N LEU A 4 19.74 -39.23 19.73
CA LEU A 4 18.59 -38.44 19.36
C LEU A 4 19.00 -37.31 18.40
N THR A 5 18.63 -37.42 17.14
CA THR A 5 18.45 -36.26 16.25
C THR A 5 17.01 -35.80 16.38
N ASN A 6 16.74 -34.99 17.40
CA ASN A 6 15.52 -34.22 17.51
C ASN A 6 15.80 -32.86 16.84
N VAL A 7 15.68 -32.83 15.52
CA VAL A 7 15.67 -31.59 14.74
C VAL A 7 14.32 -30.95 15.00
N GLN A 8 14.24 -30.08 16.01
CA GLN A 8 13.11 -29.17 16.14
C GLN A 8 13.16 -28.24 14.92
N ALA A 9 12.21 -28.45 14.01
CA ALA A 9 11.84 -27.47 13.01
C ALA A 9 11.41 -26.20 13.76
N GLN A 10 12.30 -25.21 13.82
CA GLN A 10 11.89 -23.83 13.99
C GLN A 10 11.09 -23.50 12.73
N GLN A 11 9.76 -23.46 12.86
CA GLN A 11 8.93 -22.76 11.92
C GLN A 11 9.39 -21.31 11.98
N GLU A 12 10.15 -20.88 10.99
CA GLU A 12 10.23 -19.46 10.65
C GLU A 12 8.78 -19.06 10.37
N GLU A 13 8.15 -18.39 11.34
CA GLU A 13 6.97 -17.60 11.04
C GLU A 13 7.45 -16.60 9.99
N GLU A 14 7.02 -16.79 8.72
CA GLU A 14 7.13 -15.75 7.72
C GLU A 14 6.47 -14.52 8.33
N GLU A 15 7.28 -13.56 8.80
CA GLU A 15 6.78 -12.27 9.22
C GLU A 15 6.05 -11.72 8.00
N GLU A 16 4.73 -11.62 8.10
CA GLU A 16 3.88 -11.14 7.02
C GLU A 16 4.25 -9.66 6.80
N GLU A 17 5.20 -9.40 5.89
CA GLU A 17 5.68 -8.06 5.56
C GLU A 17 4.56 -7.30 4.86
N GLY A 18 3.95 -6.34 5.57
CA GLY A 18 2.92 -5.48 5.03
C GLY A 18 1.72 -5.27 5.96
N PRO A 19 0.67 -4.58 5.49
CA PRO A 19 -0.52 -4.34 6.29
C PRO A 19 -1.26 -5.65 6.55
N LEU A 20 -1.65 -5.87 7.81
CA LEU A 20 -2.32 -7.10 8.23
C LEU A 20 -3.73 -7.17 7.64
N SER A 21 -4.11 -8.33 7.10
CA SER A 21 -5.48 -8.53 6.61
C SER A 21 -6.53 -8.33 7.70
N VAL A 22 -7.63 -7.65 7.37
CA VAL A 22 -8.80 -7.57 8.26
C VAL A 22 -9.34 -8.97 8.64
N THR A 23 -9.07 -9.99 7.82
CA THR A 23 -9.41 -11.39 8.11
C THR A 23 -8.72 -11.93 9.36
N LYS A 24 -7.56 -11.38 9.78
CA LYS A 24 -6.88 -11.73 11.04
C LYS A 24 -7.67 -11.34 12.29
N LEU A 25 -8.69 -10.49 12.15
CA LEU A 25 -9.63 -10.19 13.23
C LEU A 25 -10.68 -11.30 13.45
N MET A 26 -10.74 -12.32 12.59
CA MET A 26 -11.66 -13.44 12.79
C MET A 26 -11.29 -14.22 14.05
N GLY A 27 -12.26 -14.38 14.95
CA GLY A 27 -12.06 -15.06 16.21
C GLY A 27 -13.07 -14.62 17.26
N GLY A 28 -13.34 -15.51 18.23
CA GLY A 28 -14.30 -15.25 19.28
C GLY A 28 -15.70 -14.92 18.74
N SER A 29 -16.11 -13.66 18.89
CA SER A 29 -17.40 -13.15 18.43
C SER A 29 -17.37 -12.55 17.02
N ILE A 30 -16.21 -12.31 16.41
CA ILE A 30 -16.09 -11.68 15.09
C ILE A 30 -16.20 -12.75 14.00
N THR A 31 -17.22 -12.63 13.15
CA THR A 31 -17.57 -13.62 12.14
C THR A 31 -17.13 -13.20 10.75
N ALA A 32 -17.06 -14.16 9.81
CA ALA A 32 -16.79 -13.86 8.40
C ALA A 32 -17.80 -12.87 7.77
N LYS A 33 -19.04 -12.82 8.29
CA LYS A 33 -20.03 -11.82 7.86
C LYS A 33 -19.61 -10.42 8.28
N ASP A 34 -19.10 -10.26 9.49
CA ASP A 34 -18.63 -8.96 9.99
C ASP A 34 -17.43 -8.47 9.18
N ILE A 35 -16.50 -9.37 8.82
CA ILE A 35 -15.38 -9.07 7.93
C ILE A 35 -15.85 -8.56 6.56
N LYS A 36 -16.85 -9.21 5.96
CA LYS A 36 -17.42 -8.75 4.69
C LYS A 36 -18.04 -7.35 4.79
N LEU A 37 -18.67 -7.02 5.92
CA LEU A 37 -19.21 -5.68 6.16
C LEU A 37 -18.09 -4.63 6.26
N LEU A 38 -16.96 -4.97 6.91
CA LEU A 38 -15.78 -4.09 6.97
C LEU A 38 -15.18 -3.86 5.58
N GLN A 39 -15.02 -4.94 4.79
CA GLN A 39 -14.51 -4.85 3.41
C GLN A 39 -15.44 -4.03 2.51
N GLN A 40 -16.77 -4.17 2.65
CA GLN A 40 -17.75 -3.35 1.92
C GLN A 40 -17.69 -1.86 2.29
N ALA A 41 -17.15 -1.54 3.47
CA ALA A 41 -16.90 -0.17 3.92
C ALA A 41 -15.47 0.32 3.56
N SER A 42 -14.77 -0.37 2.65
CA SER A 42 -13.38 -0.09 2.26
C SER A 42 -12.36 -0.24 3.39
N LEU A 43 -12.64 -1.05 4.41
CA LEU A 43 -11.73 -1.39 5.50
C LEU A 43 -11.17 -2.80 5.28
N HIS A 44 -10.02 -2.88 4.61
CA HIS A 44 -9.42 -4.15 4.19
C HIS A 44 -8.26 -4.61 5.09
N THR A 45 -7.71 -3.72 5.93
CA THR A 45 -6.55 -4.03 6.79
C THR A 45 -6.87 -3.80 8.27
N VAL A 46 -6.14 -4.45 9.17
CA VAL A 46 -6.31 -4.27 10.62
C VAL A 46 -5.98 -2.83 11.02
N GLU A 47 -4.96 -2.22 10.40
CA GLU A 47 -4.57 -0.82 10.64
C GLU A 47 -5.69 0.15 10.21
N SER A 48 -6.39 -0.14 9.10
CA SER A 48 -7.52 0.68 8.66
C SER A 48 -8.66 0.67 9.69
N VAL A 49 -8.88 -0.47 10.35
CA VAL A 49 -9.88 -0.62 11.43
C VAL A 49 -9.40 0.04 12.72
N ALA A 50 -8.13 -0.14 13.09
CA ALA A 50 -7.54 0.42 14.30
C ALA A 50 -7.50 1.96 14.27
N ASN A 51 -7.25 2.55 13.09
CA ASN A 51 -7.26 4.00 12.89
C ASN A 51 -8.67 4.58 12.66
N ALA A 52 -9.67 3.75 12.38
CA ALA A 52 -11.05 4.21 12.20
C ALA A 52 -11.66 4.64 13.54
N THR A 53 -12.43 5.73 13.52
CA THR A 53 -13.17 6.17 14.70
C THR A 53 -14.33 5.23 15.01
N LYS A 54 -14.68 5.08 16.29
CA LYS A 54 -15.89 4.32 16.71
C LYS A 54 -17.15 4.79 15.96
N LYS A 55 -17.27 6.09 15.68
CA LYS A 55 -18.39 6.67 14.91
C LYS A 55 -18.44 6.15 13.47
N GLN A 56 -17.30 6.03 12.79
CA GLN A 56 -17.23 5.47 11.44
C GLN A 56 -17.63 3.99 11.43
N LEU A 57 -17.12 3.21 12.39
CA LEU A 57 -17.44 1.77 12.48
C LEU A 57 -18.92 1.52 12.82
N MET A 58 -19.52 2.33 13.69
CA MET A 58 -20.95 2.26 14.00
C MET A 58 -21.85 2.70 12.83
N ALA A 59 -21.32 3.45 11.87
CA ALA A 59 -22.08 3.85 10.68
C ALA A 59 -22.21 2.71 9.65
N ILE A 60 -21.47 1.61 9.81
CA ILE A 60 -21.52 0.45 8.92
C ILE A 60 -22.83 -0.34 9.20
N PRO A 61 -23.74 -0.45 8.22
CA PRO A 61 -24.99 -1.16 8.40
C PRO A 61 -24.74 -2.63 8.77
N GLY A 62 -25.37 -3.09 9.85
CA GLY A 62 -25.26 -4.47 10.32
C GLY A 62 -24.21 -4.72 11.41
N LEU A 63 -23.38 -3.71 11.76
CA LEU A 63 -22.50 -3.78 12.94
C LEU A 63 -23.16 -3.12 14.16
N GLY A 64 -23.42 -3.93 15.20
CA GLY A 64 -23.93 -3.43 16.49
C GLY A 64 -22.83 -2.86 17.38
N GLY A 65 -23.18 -1.98 18.32
CA GLY A 65 -22.20 -1.29 19.19
C GLY A 65 -21.27 -2.23 19.97
N GLY A 66 -21.80 -3.30 20.57
CA GLY A 66 -20.97 -4.29 21.28
C GLY A 66 -20.00 -5.04 20.37
N LYS A 67 -20.37 -5.27 19.10
CA LYS A 67 -19.49 -5.87 18.09
C LYS A 67 -18.36 -4.91 17.71
N VAL A 68 -18.69 -3.63 17.50
CA VAL A 68 -17.69 -2.58 17.19
C VAL A 68 -16.64 -2.48 18.29
N GLU A 69 -17.05 -2.53 19.57
CA GLU A 69 -16.11 -2.51 20.69
C GLU A 69 -15.17 -3.71 20.69
N GLN A 70 -15.68 -4.91 20.38
CA GLN A 70 -14.86 -6.11 20.26
C GLN A 70 -13.89 -6.01 19.08
N ILE A 71 -14.34 -5.53 17.92
CA ILE A 71 -13.50 -5.31 16.74
C ILE A 71 -12.33 -4.36 17.05
N ILE A 72 -12.61 -3.21 17.69
CA ILE A 72 -11.57 -2.25 18.10
C ILE A 72 -10.60 -2.89 19.09
N THR A 73 -11.12 -3.67 20.04
CA THR A 73 -10.30 -4.34 21.06
C THR A 73 -9.34 -5.34 20.43
N GLU A 74 -9.79 -6.16 19.49
CA GLU A 74 -8.92 -7.13 18.80
C GLU A 74 -7.92 -6.42 17.86
N ALA A 75 -8.33 -5.37 17.15
CA ALA A 75 -7.44 -4.59 16.29
C ALA A 75 -6.28 -3.94 17.07
N ASN A 76 -6.56 -3.40 18.25
CA ASN A 76 -5.55 -2.77 19.11
C ASN A 76 -4.53 -3.75 19.72
N LYS A 77 -4.82 -5.05 19.74
CA LYS A 77 -3.83 -6.07 20.15
C LYS A 77 -2.79 -6.33 19.06
N LEU A 78 -3.22 -6.22 17.80
CA LEU A 78 -2.40 -6.49 16.62
C LEU A 78 -1.65 -5.25 16.14
N VAL A 79 -2.23 -4.05 16.34
CA VAL A 79 -1.64 -2.78 15.92
C VAL A 79 -1.22 -1.99 17.16
N PRO A 80 0.09 -1.89 17.45
CA PRO A 80 0.59 -1.19 18.64
C PRO A 80 0.45 0.34 18.47
N LEU A 81 -0.68 0.90 18.91
CA LEU A 81 -0.97 2.36 18.86
C LEU A 81 -0.38 3.16 20.03
N GLY A 82 0.79 2.78 20.53
CA GLY A 82 1.41 3.36 21.73
C GLY A 82 2.42 4.48 21.47
N PHE A 83 2.98 5.01 22.56
CA PHE A 83 4.13 5.91 22.48
C PHE A 83 5.41 5.14 22.12
N LEU A 84 6.19 5.69 21.19
CA LEU A 84 7.51 5.19 20.82
C LEU A 84 8.58 6.23 21.19
N SER A 85 9.78 5.75 21.50
CA SER A 85 10.92 6.65 21.66
C SER A 85 11.32 7.24 20.30
N ALA A 86 11.84 8.48 20.27
CA ALA A 86 12.33 9.08 19.04
C ALA A 86 13.44 8.25 18.37
N ARG A 87 14.23 7.51 19.15
CA ARG A 87 15.26 6.60 18.64
C ARG A 87 14.64 5.41 17.89
N THR A 88 13.63 4.78 18.48
CA THR A 88 12.92 3.66 17.85
C THR A 88 12.26 4.12 16.56
N PHE A 89 11.58 5.28 16.58
CA PHE A 89 10.97 5.83 15.38
C PHE A 89 12.00 6.19 14.30
N TYR A 90 13.16 6.74 14.68
CA TYR A 90 14.25 7.00 13.74
C TYR A 90 14.77 5.74 13.05
N GLN A 91 14.89 4.62 13.79
CA GLN A 91 15.29 3.33 13.20
C GLN A 91 14.25 2.82 12.21
N MET A 92 12.96 2.83 12.58
CA MET A 92 11.87 2.44 11.67
C MET A 92 11.87 3.29 10.38
N ARG A 93 12.21 4.57 10.48
CA ARG A 93 12.32 5.49 9.34
C ARG A 93 13.48 5.17 8.41
N ALA A 94 14.52 4.48 8.89
CA ALA A 94 15.64 4.06 8.06
C ALA A 94 15.27 2.93 7.09
N ASP A 95 14.24 2.15 7.43
CA ASP A 95 13.75 1.03 6.63
C ASP A 95 12.68 1.44 5.60
N VAL A 96 12.33 2.72 5.53
CA VAL A 96 11.34 3.24 4.58
C VAL A 96 11.87 3.14 3.15
N VAL A 97 11.12 2.45 2.30
CA VAL A 97 11.44 2.33 0.87
C VAL A 97 11.32 3.70 0.19
N GLN A 98 12.33 4.04 -0.60
CA GLN A 98 12.41 5.27 -1.39
C GLN A 98 12.54 4.92 -2.87
N LEU A 99 11.52 5.25 -3.66
CA LEU A 99 11.44 4.93 -5.07
C LEU A 99 12.31 5.86 -5.90
N SER A 100 13.15 5.31 -6.78
CA SER A 100 13.95 6.13 -7.69
C SER A 100 13.06 6.90 -8.66
N THR A 101 13.41 8.17 -8.88
CA THR A 101 12.83 9.02 -9.91
C THR A 101 13.40 8.75 -11.30
N GLY A 102 14.39 7.85 -11.41
CA GLY A 102 15.16 7.61 -12.62
C GLY A 102 16.23 8.66 -12.92
N SER A 103 16.40 9.65 -12.04
CA SER A 103 17.47 10.66 -12.11
C SER A 103 18.27 10.67 -10.80
N LYS A 104 19.58 10.45 -10.90
CA LYS A 104 20.48 10.44 -9.73
C LYS A 104 20.49 11.77 -8.99
N GLU A 105 20.45 12.89 -9.72
CA GLU A 105 20.48 14.22 -9.10
C GLU A 105 19.16 14.56 -8.41
N LEU A 106 18.03 14.13 -8.99
CA LEU A 106 16.73 14.33 -8.36
C LEU A 106 16.58 13.42 -7.12
N ASP A 107 17.00 12.16 -7.21
CA ASP A 107 17.03 11.27 -6.05
C ASP A 107 17.90 11.84 -4.92
N LYS A 108 19.07 12.39 -5.25
CA LYS A 108 19.94 13.05 -4.27
C LYS A 108 19.29 14.27 -3.64
N LEU A 109 18.61 15.10 -4.43
CA LEU A 109 17.88 16.27 -3.94
C LEU A 109 16.76 15.87 -2.97
N LEU A 110 16.08 14.76 -3.24
CA LEU A 110 14.99 14.23 -2.42
C LEU A 110 15.49 13.39 -1.23
N GLY A 111 16.79 13.23 -1.03
CA GLY A 111 17.33 12.41 0.06
C GLY A 111 17.24 10.90 -0.18
N GLY A 112 17.03 10.47 -1.42
CA GLY A 112 17.17 9.09 -1.88
C GLY A 112 16.16 8.67 -2.94
N GLY A 113 14.99 9.33 -3.00
CA GLY A 113 13.89 9.06 -3.93
C GLY A 113 12.54 9.57 -3.42
N ILE A 114 11.45 9.10 -4.01
CA ILE A 114 10.08 9.34 -3.52
C ILE A 114 9.78 8.40 -2.37
N GLU A 115 9.43 8.96 -1.21
CA GLU A 115 9.25 8.20 0.02
C GLU A 115 7.89 7.49 0.11
N THR A 116 7.89 6.19 0.37
CA THR A 116 6.66 5.41 0.63
C THR A 116 6.04 5.74 1.99
N GLY A 117 4.75 5.46 2.17
CA GLY A 117 4.02 5.79 3.41
C GLY A 117 3.76 7.29 3.61
N SER A 118 4.03 8.13 2.61
CA SER A 118 3.81 9.58 2.62
C SER A 118 3.11 10.05 1.34
N ILE A 119 2.57 11.27 1.36
CA ILE A 119 2.05 11.94 0.16
C ILE A 119 3.11 12.93 -0.33
N THR A 120 3.56 12.77 -1.58
CA THR A 120 4.47 13.72 -2.24
C THR A 120 3.72 14.51 -3.31
N GLU A 121 3.67 15.83 -3.17
CA GLU A 121 3.03 16.73 -4.14
C GLU A 121 4.05 17.23 -5.18
N ILE A 122 3.71 17.10 -6.48
CA ILE A 122 4.50 17.64 -7.59
C ILE A 122 3.70 18.76 -8.25
N PHE A 123 4.11 20.01 -8.02
CA PHE A 123 3.47 21.19 -8.60
C PHE A 123 4.41 21.93 -9.58
N GLY A 124 3.81 22.70 -10.49
CA GLY A 124 4.54 23.49 -11.48
C GLY A 124 3.72 23.77 -12.74
N GLU A 125 4.26 24.57 -13.65
CA GLU A 125 3.55 24.99 -14.87
C GLU A 125 3.22 23.83 -15.82
N PHE A 126 2.35 24.09 -16.79
CA PHE A 126 2.13 23.16 -17.89
C PHE A 126 3.47 22.86 -18.59
N ARG A 127 3.65 21.61 -19.04
CA ARG A 127 4.85 21.15 -19.77
C ARG A 127 6.17 21.16 -18.97
N CYS A 128 6.16 21.32 -17.64
CA CYS A 128 7.36 21.18 -16.81
C CYS A 128 7.77 19.72 -16.49
N GLY A 129 7.03 18.73 -16.99
CA GLY A 129 7.40 17.31 -16.86
C GLY A 129 6.69 16.52 -15.75
N LYS A 130 5.70 17.08 -15.06
CA LYS A 130 4.93 16.38 -14.00
C LYS A 130 4.43 15.01 -14.45
N THR A 131 3.66 14.98 -15.54
CA THR A 131 3.15 13.74 -16.14
C THR A 131 4.27 12.78 -16.51
N GLN A 132 5.41 13.29 -17.00
CA GLN A 132 6.54 12.44 -17.38
C GLN A 132 7.21 11.77 -16.18
N LEU A 133 7.30 12.47 -15.05
CA LEU A 133 7.79 11.90 -13.81
C LEU A 133 6.81 10.81 -13.31
N CYS A 134 5.50 11.03 -13.35
CA CYS A 134 4.50 10.02 -12.97
C CYS A 134 4.60 8.74 -13.83
N HIS A 135 4.78 8.86 -15.16
CA HIS A 135 5.01 7.68 -16.02
C HIS A 135 6.29 6.92 -15.66
N THR A 136 7.33 7.64 -15.22
CA THR A 136 8.58 7.02 -14.78
C THR A 136 8.40 6.27 -13.46
N LEU A 137 7.72 6.89 -12.49
CA LEU A 137 7.41 6.30 -11.20
C LEU A 137 6.51 5.06 -11.32
N ALA A 138 5.58 5.06 -12.28
CA ALA A 138 4.72 3.90 -12.56
C ALA A 138 5.50 2.64 -13.02
N VAL A 139 6.73 2.81 -13.50
CA VAL A 139 7.64 1.71 -13.86
C VAL A 139 8.69 1.48 -12.78
N THR A 140 9.29 2.52 -12.22
CA THR A 140 10.35 2.35 -11.21
C THR A 140 9.85 1.77 -9.90
N CYS A 141 8.56 1.93 -9.56
CA CYS A 141 7.98 1.25 -8.39
C CYS A 141 8.02 -0.28 -8.50
N GLN A 142 8.05 -0.82 -9.73
CA GLN A 142 8.07 -2.26 -10.00
C GLN A 142 9.48 -2.87 -9.95
N LEU A 143 10.52 -2.04 -9.85
CA LEU A 143 11.91 -2.53 -9.77
C LEU A 143 12.17 -3.24 -8.43
N PRO A 144 13.21 -4.10 -8.38
CA PRO A 144 13.70 -4.66 -7.12
C PRO A 144 14.08 -3.57 -6.12
N ILE A 145 13.92 -3.85 -4.81
CA ILE A 145 14.32 -2.93 -3.74
C ILE A 145 15.82 -2.59 -3.84
N SER A 146 16.64 -3.57 -4.24
CA SER A 146 18.08 -3.38 -4.49
C SER A 146 18.41 -2.35 -5.58
N GLN A 147 17.45 -2.04 -6.45
CA GLN A 147 17.55 -1.03 -7.50
C GLN A 147 16.73 0.23 -7.18
N LYS A 148 16.37 0.42 -5.91
CA LYS A 148 15.50 1.52 -5.44
C LYS A 148 14.12 1.49 -6.10
N GLY A 149 13.57 0.30 -6.36
CA GLY A 149 12.15 0.14 -6.59
C GLY A 149 11.41 -0.24 -5.32
N GLY A 150 10.16 -0.68 -5.46
CA GLY A 150 9.33 -1.14 -4.35
C GLY A 150 8.70 -2.50 -4.59
N GLU A 151 9.13 -3.23 -5.63
CA GLU A 151 8.60 -4.56 -6.00
C GLU A 151 7.07 -4.61 -6.07
N GLY A 152 6.46 -3.47 -6.39
CA GLY A 152 5.02 -3.25 -6.27
C GLY A 152 4.36 -2.81 -7.57
N LYS A 153 3.07 -3.14 -7.71
CA LYS A 153 2.20 -2.65 -8.79
C LYS A 153 1.96 -1.15 -8.67
N CYS A 154 1.50 -0.52 -9.76
CA CYS A 154 1.15 0.90 -9.78
C CYS A 154 -0.35 1.10 -9.98
N MET A 155 -0.92 2.08 -9.29
CA MET A 155 -2.25 2.60 -9.61
C MET A 155 -2.16 4.02 -10.16
N TYR A 156 -2.74 4.25 -11.33
CA TYR A 156 -2.68 5.53 -12.04
C TYR A 156 -4.08 6.07 -12.32
N ILE A 157 -4.44 7.17 -11.65
CA ILE A 157 -5.70 7.88 -11.87
C ILE A 157 -5.41 9.16 -12.66
N ASP A 158 -5.88 9.22 -13.91
CA ASP A 158 -5.70 10.38 -14.78
C ASP A 158 -6.97 11.24 -14.84
N THR A 159 -6.80 12.56 -14.80
CA THR A 159 -7.89 13.54 -14.93
C THR A 159 -7.78 14.36 -16.22
N GLU A 160 -6.64 14.32 -16.91
CA GLU A 160 -6.31 15.22 -18.03
C GLU A 160 -6.16 14.50 -19.38
N ASN A 161 -6.35 13.18 -19.44
CA ASN A 161 -6.15 12.36 -20.64
C ASN A 161 -4.71 12.38 -21.16
N THR A 162 -3.75 12.36 -20.24
CA THR A 162 -2.31 12.46 -20.54
C THR A 162 -1.57 11.14 -20.34
N PHE A 163 -2.23 10.11 -19.81
CA PHE A 163 -1.65 8.78 -19.70
C PHE A 163 -1.41 8.14 -21.08
N ARG A 164 -0.20 7.65 -21.31
CA ARG A 164 0.26 7.04 -22.58
C ARG A 164 1.03 5.75 -22.27
N PRO A 165 0.42 4.56 -22.43
CA PRO A 165 1.08 3.27 -22.16
C PRO A 165 2.39 3.07 -22.93
N GLU A 166 2.51 3.64 -24.13
CA GLU A 166 3.72 3.56 -24.95
C GLU A 166 4.92 4.23 -24.26
N ARG A 167 4.67 5.21 -23.38
CA ARG A 167 5.73 5.82 -22.56
C ARG A 167 6.21 4.87 -21.47
N LEU A 168 5.33 4.05 -20.87
CA LEU A 168 5.73 3.02 -19.91
C LEU A 168 6.61 1.96 -20.59
N ALA A 169 6.22 1.49 -21.78
CA ALA A 169 7.01 0.53 -22.56
C ALA A 169 8.44 1.03 -22.83
N ALA A 170 8.59 2.28 -23.26
CA ALA A 170 9.90 2.89 -23.48
C ALA A 170 10.75 2.98 -22.18
N ILE A 171 10.10 3.21 -21.03
CA ILE A 171 10.79 3.27 -19.73
C ILE A 171 11.14 1.85 -19.25
N ALA A 172 10.28 0.86 -19.48
CA ALA A 172 10.54 -0.55 -19.19
C ALA A 172 11.79 -1.04 -19.94
N GLN A 173 11.90 -0.72 -21.23
CA GLN A 173 13.09 -1.03 -22.05
C GLN A 173 14.38 -0.45 -21.44
N ARG A 174 14.35 0.79 -20.95
CA ARG A 174 15.50 1.43 -20.28
C ARG A 174 15.99 0.62 -19.09
N TYR A 175 15.07 0.04 -18.32
CA TYR A 175 15.37 -0.78 -17.15
C TYR A 175 15.48 -2.28 -17.46
N LYS A 176 15.37 -2.68 -18.74
CA LYS A 176 15.41 -4.08 -19.20
C LYS A 176 14.32 -4.95 -18.56
N LEU A 177 13.15 -4.36 -18.32
CA LEU A 177 11.96 -5.08 -17.86
C LEU A 177 11.15 -5.61 -19.04
N ASN A 178 10.36 -6.66 -18.81
CA ASN A 178 9.38 -7.14 -19.76
C ASN A 178 8.25 -6.11 -19.91
N GLU A 179 8.04 -5.61 -21.12
CA GLU A 179 7.04 -4.57 -21.38
C GLU A 179 5.61 -5.02 -21.04
N SER A 180 5.24 -6.25 -21.39
CA SER A 180 3.90 -6.77 -21.13
C SER A 180 3.63 -6.88 -19.63
N GLU A 181 4.59 -7.42 -18.88
CA GLU A 181 4.47 -7.53 -17.42
C GLU A 181 4.39 -6.15 -16.75
N VAL A 182 5.20 -5.18 -17.22
CA VAL A 182 5.14 -3.80 -16.69
C VAL A 182 3.77 -3.19 -16.91
N LEU A 183 3.18 -3.39 -18.10
CA LEU A 183 1.85 -2.86 -18.42
C LEU A 183 0.74 -3.55 -17.63
N ASP A 184 0.82 -4.87 -17.45
CA ASP A 184 -0.15 -5.64 -16.64
C ASP A 184 -0.13 -5.23 -15.16
N ASN A 185 1.02 -4.77 -14.66
CA ASN A 185 1.19 -4.29 -13.30
C ASN A 185 0.76 -2.82 -13.07
N VAL A 186 0.22 -2.13 -14.08
CA VAL A 186 -0.32 -0.76 -13.93
C VAL A 186 -1.84 -0.75 -14.07
N ALA A 187 -2.53 -0.60 -12.96
CA ALA A 187 -3.98 -0.38 -12.93
C ALA A 187 -4.28 1.08 -13.30
N PHE A 188 -4.88 1.30 -14.48
CA PHE A 188 -5.20 2.63 -14.99
C PHE A 188 -6.70 2.91 -14.98
N THR A 189 -7.07 4.14 -14.62
CA THR A 189 -8.44 4.66 -14.76
C THR A 189 -8.46 6.16 -15.01
N ARG A 190 -9.52 6.65 -15.65
CA ARG A 190 -9.74 8.08 -15.89
C ARG A 190 -10.91 8.60 -15.07
N ALA A 191 -10.65 9.63 -14.26
CA ALA A 191 -11.68 10.34 -13.50
C ALA A 191 -12.16 11.57 -14.30
N HIS A 192 -13.47 11.67 -14.54
CA HIS A 192 -14.08 12.77 -15.28
C HIS A 192 -14.60 13.89 -14.38
N ASN A 193 -14.75 13.62 -13.07
CA ASN A 193 -15.18 14.58 -12.06
C ASN A 193 -14.69 14.16 -10.67
N SER A 194 -14.83 15.06 -9.70
CA SER A 194 -14.38 14.87 -8.30
C SER A 194 -15.09 13.71 -7.60
N ASP A 195 -16.38 13.50 -7.88
CA ASP A 195 -17.17 12.44 -7.24
C ASP A 195 -16.69 11.07 -7.71
N GLN A 196 -16.38 10.93 -9.00
CA GLN A 196 -15.79 9.74 -9.58
C GLN A 196 -14.39 9.51 -9.01
N GLN A 197 -13.55 10.55 -8.91
CA GLN A 197 -12.21 10.44 -8.33
C GLN A 197 -12.26 9.88 -6.91
N THR A 198 -13.18 10.39 -6.08
CA THR A 198 -13.36 9.92 -4.69
C THR A 198 -13.77 8.45 -4.65
N LYS A 199 -14.70 8.03 -5.50
CA LYS A 199 -15.12 6.61 -5.61
C LYS A 199 -13.99 5.70 -6.07
N LEU A 200 -13.17 6.14 -7.02
CA LEU A 200 -12.03 5.37 -7.53
C LEU A 200 -10.99 5.09 -6.43
N ILE A 201 -10.75 6.05 -5.53
CA ILE A 201 -9.87 5.86 -4.37
C ILE A 201 -10.44 4.80 -3.41
N GLN A 202 -11.76 4.76 -3.21
CA GLN A 202 -12.39 3.73 -2.37
C GLN A 202 -12.28 2.34 -2.99
N MET A 203 -12.45 2.25 -4.32
CA MET A 203 -12.26 0.99 -5.06
C MET A 203 -10.79 0.53 -5.04
N ALA A 204 -9.86 1.47 -5.11
CA ALA A 204 -8.43 1.20 -5.04
C ALA A 204 -8.04 0.43 -3.78
N ALA A 205 -8.60 0.80 -2.62
CA ALA A 205 -8.33 0.14 -1.35
C ALA A 205 -8.66 -1.37 -1.37
N GLY A 206 -9.75 -1.75 -2.05
CA GLY A 206 -10.11 -3.16 -2.22
C GLY A 206 -9.22 -3.88 -3.22
N MET A 207 -8.97 -3.26 -4.38
CA MET A 207 -8.10 -3.85 -5.40
C MET A 207 -6.69 -4.13 -4.88
N LEU A 208 -6.09 -3.18 -4.15
CA LEU A 208 -4.73 -3.34 -3.60
C LEU A 208 -4.61 -4.46 -2.57
N PHE A 209 -5.72 -4.86 -1.94
CA PHE A 209 -5.72 -5.93 -0.95
C PHE A 209 -6.03 -7.32 -1.54
N GLU A 210 -6.72 -7.37 -2.68
CA GLU A 210 -7.13 -8.61 -3.35
C GLU A 210 -6.18 -9.06 -4.48
N SER A 211 -5.10 -8.31 -4.74
CA SER A 211 -4.26 -8.44 -5.95
C SER A 211 -2.83 -8.95 -5.73
#